data_AF-A0A357T6V9-F1
#
_entry.id   AF-A0A357T6V9-F1
#
_cell.length_a   1.000
_cell.length_b   1.000
_cell.length_c   1.000
_cell.angle_alpha   90.00
_cell.angle_beta   90.00
_cell.angle_gamma   90.00
#
_symmetry.space_group_name_H-M   'P 1'
#
loop_
_entity.id
_entity.type
_entity.pdbx_description
1 polymer ?
#
loop_
_entity_poly.entity_id
_entity_poly.type
_entity_poly.pdbx_seq_one_letter_code
_entity_poly.pdbx_strand_id
1 'polypeptide(L)'
;MDQQKFMTSPKKLSWLSFVLGLLAWVVLVVGILVGIFVEAVGITSFFTPVMLIGLLGAYFGIQARNLLDYESSLLSRRAKQGIYLGVGALMTTLVLRVLVFLFFILWLKQ
;
A
#
# COMPACT_ATOMS: atom_id res chain seq x y z
N MET A 1 -22.28 16.75 17.23
CA MET A 1 -20.90 17.15 16.87
C MET A 1 -19.99 15.94 17.11
N ASP A 2 -20.31 14.79 16.51
CA ASP A 2 -19.87 13.48 17.03
C ASP A 2 -19.15 12.58 16.00
N GLN A 3 -18.95 13.07 14.77
CA GLN A 3 -18.20 12.32 13.75
C GLN A 3 -16.68 12.33 13.99
N GLN A 4 -16.14 13.29 14.75
CA GLN A 4 -14.70 13.34 15.05
C GLN A 4 -14.24 12.28 16.07
N LYS A 5 -15.11 11.78 16.96
CA LYS A 5 -14.75 10.73 17.93
C LYS A 5 -14.73 9.32 17.33
N PHE A 6 -15.40 9.09 16.20
CA PHE A 6 -15.41 7.76 15.56
C PHE A 6 -14.15 7.49 14.72
N MET A 7 -13.52 8.53 14.18
CA MET A 7 -12.29 8.46 13.36
C MET A 7 -10.98 8.52 14.16
N THR A 8 -11.02 8.80 15.46
CA THR A 8 -9.82 9.04 16.29
C THR A 8 -9.46 7.87 17.21
N SER A 9 -10.13 6.72 17.12
CA SER A 9 -9.71 5.57 17.91
C SER A 9 -8.44 4.95 17.28
N PRO A 10 -7.27 4.99 17.95
CA PRO A 10 -6.03 4.45 17.39
C PRO A 10 -6.13 2.96 17.05
N LYS A 11 -7.04 2.23 17.71
CA LYS A 11 -7.37 0.83 17.40
C LYS A 11 -7.92 0.67 15.98
N LYS A 12 -8.84 1.55 15.57
CA LYS A 12 -9.44 1.51 14.23
C LYS A 12 -8.42 1.93 13.17
N LEU A 13 -7.61 2.96 13.44
CA LEU A 13 -6.59 3.43 12.52
C LEU A 13 -5.48 2.40 12.29
N SER A 14 -5.01 1.73 13.35
CA SER A 14 -4.02 0.66 13.22
C SER A 14 -4.56 -0.55 12.46
N TRP A 15 -5.83 -0.92 12.66
CA TRP A 15 -6.49 -1.95 11.88
C TRP A 15 -6.66 -1.55 10.42
N LEU A 16 -7.12 -0.33 10.15
CA LEU A 16 -7.28 0.22 8.80
C LEU A 16 -5.95 0.25 8.05
N SER A 17 -4.87 0.70 8.71
CA SER A 17 -3.51 0.70 8.14
C SER A 17 -3.08 -0.71 7.73
N PHE A 18 -3.32 -1.71 8.58
CA PHE A 18 -2.99 -3.10 8.28
C PHE A 18 -3.80 -3.65 7.10
N VAL A 19 -5.12 -3.43 7.10
CA VAL A 19 -6.02 -3.89 6.03
C VAL A 19 -5.67 -3.22 4.70
N LEU A 20 -5.42 -1.90 4.69
CA LEU A 20 -5.00 -1.19 3.49
C LEU A 20 -3.64 -1.67 2.99
N GLY A 21 -2.67 -1.87 3.89
CA GLY A 21 -1.37 -2.43 3.52
C GLY A 21 -1.50 -3.81 2.88
N LEU A 22 -2.31 -4.70 3.45
CA LEU A 22 -2.58 -6.02 2.89
C LEU A 22 -3.30 -5.94 1.53
N LEU A 23 -4.30 -5.06 1.44
CA LEU A 23 -5.08 -4.87 0.21
C LEU A 23 -4.21 -4.31 -0.92
N ALA A 24 -3.24 -3.45 -0.62
CA ALA A 24 -2.26 -2.99 -1.61
C ALA A 24 -1.47 -4.16 -2.23
N TRP A 25 -1.04 -5.11 -1.40
CA TRP A 25 -0.37 -6.33 -1.88
C TRP A 25 -1.29 -7.23 -2.70
N VAL A 26 -2.54 -7.40 -2.28
CA VAL A 26 -3.53 -8.19 -3.05
C VAL A 26 -3.76 -7.56 -4.42
N VAL A 27 -3.99 -6.25 -4.48
CA VAL A 27 -4.18 -5.53 -5.75
C VAL A 27 -2.92 -5.59 -6.61
N LEU A 28 -1.72 -5.55 -6.01
CA LEU A 28 -0.47 -5.71 -6.73
C LEU A 28 -0.37 -7.09 -7.39
N VAL A 29 -0.62 -8.16 -6.63
CA VAL A 29 -0.59 -9.54 -7.16
C VAL A 29 -1.64 -9.73 -8.24
N VAL A 30 -2.87 -9.26 -8.03
CA VAL A 30 -3.94 -9.31 -9.03
C VAL A 30 -3.55 -8.52 -10.27
N GLY A 31 -2.97 -7.33 -10.12
CA GLY A 31 -2.51 -6.49 -11.23
C GLY A 31 -1.41 -7.14 -12.05
N ILE A 32 -0.46 -7.84 -11.40
CA ILE A 32 0.56 -8.64 -12.08
C ILE A 32 -0.09 -9.80 -12.83
N LEU A 33 -0.99 -10.56 -12.19
CA LEU A 33 -1.67 -11.69 -12.81
C LEU A 33 -2.50 -11.27 -14.02
N VAL A 34 -3.34 -10.23 -13.88
CA VAL A 34 -4.14 -9.68 -14.98
C VAL A 34 -3.23 -9.14 -16.09
N GLY A 35 -2.15 -8.47 -15.71
CA GLY A 35 -1.22 -7.90 -16.66
C GLY A 35 -0.40 -8.91 -17.47
N ILE A 36 -0.25 -10.15 -16.98
CA ILE A 36 0.26 -11.27 -17.79
C ILE A 36 -0.71 -11.58 -18.95
N PHE A 37 -2.03 -11.41 -18.76
CA PHE A 37 -3.04 -11.67 -19.78
C PHE A 37 -3.33 -10.47 -20.70
N VAL A 38 -3.13 -9.24 -20.22
CA VAL A 38 -3.53 -7.98 -20.90
C VAL A 38 -2.32 -7.19 -21.43
N GLU A 39 -1.15 -7.82 -21.49
CA GLU A 39 0.13 -7.22 -21.90
C GLU A 39 0.58 -6.02 -21.02
N ALA A 40 1.71 -5.41 -21.38
CA ALA A 40 2.43 -4.43 -20.55
C ALA A 40 1.59 -3.17 -20.20
N VAL A 41 0.67 -2.76 -21.08
CA VAL A 41 -0.20 -1.60 -20.86
C VAL A 41 -1.19 -1.87 -19.72
N GLY A 42 -1.71 -3.10 -19.62
CA GLY A 42 -2.59 -3.53 -18.54
C GLY A 42 -1.91 -3.44 -17.17
N ILE A 43 -0.68 -3.93 -17.04
CA ILE A 43 0.10 -3.95 -15.79
C ILE A 43 0.20 -2.55 -15.17
N THR A 44 0.56 -1.55 -15.97
CA THR A 44 0.85 -0.19 -15.47
C THR A 44 -0.37 0.51 -14.89
N SER A 45 -1.58 0.16 -15.34
CA SER A 45 -2.84 0.73 -14.85
C SER A 45 -3.15 0.33 -13.41
N PHE A 46 -2.69 -0.85 -12.97
CA PHE A 46 -2.86 -1.36 -11.61
C PHE A 46 -1.82 -0.81 -10.62
N PHE A 47 -0.71 -0.26 -11.11
CA PHE A 47 0.33 0.29 -10.23
C PHE A 47 -0.12 1.56 -9.51
N THR A 48 -0.88 2.43 -10.18
CA THR A 48 -1.41 3.66 -9.56
C THR A 48 -2.31 3.40 -8.35
N PRO A 49 -3.35 2.54 -8.42
CA PRO A 49 -4.17 2.24 -7.25
C PRO A 49 -3.39 1.54 -6.13
N VAL A 50 -2.43 0.65 -6.44
CA VAL A 50 -1.56 0.04 -5.41
C VAL A 50 -0.77 1.11 -4.64
N MET A 51 -0.20 2.08 -5.35
CA MET A 51 0.52 3.18 -4.71
C MET A 51 -0.40 4.01 -3.81
N LEU A 52 -1.60 4.37 -4.27
CA LEU A 52 -2.54 5.16 -3.48
C LEU A 52 -2.97 4.41 -2.21
N ILE A 53 -3.32 3.12 -2.33
CA ILE A 53 -3.73 2.29 -1.19
C ILE A 53 -2.55 2.11 -0.22
N GLY A 54 -1.34 1.84 -0.72
CA GLY A 54 -0.13 1.70 0.10
C GLY A 54 0.23 2.98 0.85
N LEU A 55 0.10 4.14 0.19
CA LEU A 55 0.37 5.45 0.78
C LEU A 55 -0.66 5.81 1.85
N LEU A 56 -1.95 5.56 1.61
CA LEU A 56 -3.01 5.72 2.61
C LEU A 56 -2.79 4.78 3.81
N GLY A 57 -2.45 3.51 3.55
CA GLY A 57 -2.15 2.54 4.60
C GLY A 57 -0.98 2.98 5.48
N ALA A 58 0.10 3.48 4.89
CA ALA A 58 1.24 4.03 5.61
C ALA A 58 0.86 5.30 6.40
N TYR A 59 0.13 6.22 5.79
CA TYR A 59 -0.33 7.45 6.43
C TYR A 59 -1.19 7.17 7.67
N PHE A 60 -2.20 6.31 7.56
CA PHE A 60 -3.04 5.91 8.69
C PHE A 60 -2.25 5.16 9.77
N GLY A 61 -1.22 4.40 9.39
CA GLY A 61 -0.34 3.72 10.33
C GLY A 61 0.53 4.68 11.14
N ILE A 62 1.07 5.71 10.49
CA ILE A 62 1.85 6.78 11.13
C ILE A 62 0.94 7.58 12.08
N GLN A 63 -0.25 7.98 11.62
CA GLN A 63 -1.27 8.64 12.45
C GLN A 63 -1.64 7.78 13.67
N ALA A 64 -1.91 6.48 13.48
CA ALA A 64 -2.21 5.56 14.56
C ALA A 64 -1.06 5.46 15.57
N ARG A 65 0.19 5.46 15.10
CA ARG A 65 1.38 5.38 15.95
C ARG A 65 1.58 6.66 16.75
N ASN A 66 1.37 7.84 16.16
CA ASN A 66 1.50 9.12 16.87
C ASN A 66 0.40 9.32 17.92
N LEU A 67 -0.78 8.72 17.72
CA LEU A 67 -1.89 8.74 18.68
C LEU A 67 -1.79 7.63 19.75
N LEU A 68 -0.95 6.61 19.53
CA LEU A 68 -0.67 5.54 20.49
C LEU A 68 0.53 5.95 21.34
N ASP A 69 0.32 6.87 22.28
CA ASP A 69 1.26 7.12 23.36
C ASP A 69 1.36 5.88 24.25
N TYR A 70 2.40 5.08 24.01
CA TYR A 70 3.02 4.09 24.91
C TYR A 70 2.20 2.92 25.53
N GLU A 71 0.86 2.93 25.50
CA GLU A 71 0.07 2.03 26.37
C GLU A 71 -0.22 0.62 25.82
N SER A 72 -0.06 0.36 24.52
CA SER A 72 -0.42 -0.96 23.96
C SER A 72 0.59 -1.49 22.93
N SER A 73 1.47 -2.35 23.42
CA SER A 73 2.51 -3.01 22.63
C SER A 73 1.95 -3.75 21.39
N LEU A 74 0.77 -4.36 21.49
CA LEU A 74 0.12 -5.09 20.39
C LEU A 74 -0.39 -4.17 19.26
N LEU A 75 -0.98 -3.03 19.59
CA LEU A 75 -1.53 -2.10 18.59
C LEU A 75 -0.41 -1.33 17.89
N SER A 76 0.65 -1.00 18.63
CA SER A 76 1.88 -0.44 18.05
C SER A 76 2.53 -1.39 17.05
N ARG A 77 2.58 -2.70 17.35
CA ARG A 77 3.08 -3.72 16.40
C ARG A 77 2.24 -3.79 15.13
N ARG A 78 0.91 -3.80 15.24
CA ARG A 78 0.02 -3.80 14.05
C ARG A 78 0.15 -2.54 13.21
N ALA A 79 0.21 -1.36 13.83
CA ALA A 79 0.42 -0.11 13.11
C ALA A 79 1.76 -0.12 12.36
N LYS A 80 2.85 -0.59 12.99
CA LYS A 80 4.14 -0.77 12.31
C LYS A 80 4.04 -1.74 11.13
N GLN A 81 3.39 -2.89 11.32
CA GLN A 81 3.19 -3.86 10.23
C GLN A 81 2.42 -3.25 9.06
N GLY A 82 1.35 -2.49 9.32
CA GLY A 82 0.60 -1.77 8.28
C GLY A 82 1.47 -0.77 7.52
N ILE A 83 2.33 -0.01 8.22
CA ILE A 83 3.31 0.87 7.58
C ILE A 83 4.29 0.09 6.71
N TYR A 84 4.90 -0.98 7.23
CA TYR A 84 5.86 -1.79 6.46
C TYR A 84 5.22 -2.44 5.24
N LEU A 85 3.98 -2.92 5.36
CA LEU A 85 3.22 -3.49 4.24
C LEU A 85 2.92 -2.43 3.18
N GLY A 86 2.43 -1.26 3.58
CA GLY A 86 2.11 -0.16 2.66
C GLY A 86 3.35 0.39 1.96
N VAL A 87 4.43 0.65 2.71
CA VAL A 87 5.72 1.11 2.16
C VAL A 87 6.36 0.02 1.29
N GLY A 88 6.27 -1.24 1.69
CA GLY A 88 6.75 -2.37 0.90
C GLY A 88 6.04 -2.44 -0.45
N ALA A 89 4.70 -2.37 -0.46
CA ALA A 89 3.92 -2.37 -1.69
C ALA A 89 4.27 -1.18 -2.60
N LEU A 90 4.45 0.01 -2.02
CA LEU A 90 4.91 1.21 -2.75
C LEU A 90 6.26 0.98 -3.43
N MET A 91 7.26 0.51 -2.67
CA MET A 91 8.61 0.28 -3.20
C MET A 91 8.62 -0.80 -4.27
N THR A 92 7.94 -1.92 -4.05
CA THR A 92 7.82 -2.98 -5.06
C THR A 92 7.14 -2.48 -6.33
N THR A 93 6.10 -1.66 -6.20
CA THR A 93 5.40 -1.07 -7.35
C THR A 93 6.30 -0.12 -8.14
N LEU A 94 7.09 0.72 -7.46
CA LEU A 94 8.06 1.61 -8.12
C LEU A 94 9.13 0.83 -8.88
N VAL A 95 9.72 -0.20 -8.25
CA VAL A 95 10.72 -1.06 -8.88
C VAL A 95 10.14 -1.75 -10.11
N LEU A 96 8.94 -2.33 -10.00
CA LEU A 96 8.26 -2.95 -11.13
C LEU A 96 7.98 -1.96 -12.26
N ARG A 97 7.60 -0.72 -11.95
CA ARG A 97 7.37 0.31 -12.97
C ARG A 97 8.65 0.64 -13.75
N VAL A 98 9.78 0.74 -13.06
CA VAL A 98 11.09 0.95 -13.70
C VAL A 98 11.46 -0.25 -14.56
N LEU A 99 11.27 -1.48 -14.07
CA LEU A 99 11.57 -2.70 -14.83
C LEU A 99 10.71 -2.81 -16.09
N VAL A 100 9.41 -2.55 -16.00
CA VAL A 100 8.50 -2.54 -17.16
C VAL A 100 8.93 -1.46 -18.17
N PHE A 101 9.31 -0.27 -17.69
CA PHE A 101 9.78 0.81 -18.55
C PHE A 101 11.10 0.48 -19.27
N LEU A 102 12.06 -0.12 -18.57
CA LEU A 102 13.32 -0.59 -19.16
C LEU A 102 13.07 -1.68 -20.20
N PHE A 103 12.18 -2.64 -19.90
CA PHE A 103 11.80 -3.69 -20.83
C PHE A 103 11.14 -3.11 -22.09
N PHE A 104 10.25 -2.12 -21.93
CA PHE A 104 9.63 -1.43 -23.05
C PHE A 104 10.64 -0.66 -23.92
N ILE A 105 11.62 0.03 -23.32
CA ILE A 105 12.70 0.71 -24.06
C ILE A 105 13.55 -0.29 -24.86
N LEU A 106 13.92 -1.41 -24.24
CA LEU A 106 14.71 -2.44 -24.91
C LEU A 106 13.94 -3.03 -26.10
N TRP A 107 12.63 -3.27 -25.92
CA TRP A 107 11.76 -3.76 -26.99
C TRP A 107 11.63 -2.76 -28.15
N LEU A 108 11.49 -1.45 -27.87
CA LEU A 108 11.36 -0.42 -28.91
C LEU A 108 12.63 -0.21 -29.75
N LYS A 109 13.80 -0.63 -29.25
CA LYS A 109 15.09 -0.54 -29.96
C LYS A 109 15.33 -1.72 -30.91
N GLN A 110 14.52 -2.76 -30.83
CA GLN A 110 14.61 -3.98 -31.64
C GLN A 110 13.79 -3.82 -32.91
#